data_AF-D9WKZ7-F1
#
_entry.id   AF-D9WKZ7-F1
#
_cell.length_a   1.000
_cell.length_b   1.000
_cell.length_c   1.000
_cell.angle_alpha   90.00
_cell.angle_beta   90.00
_cell.angle_gamma   90.00
#
_symmetry.space_group_name_H-M   'P 1'
#
loop_
_entity.id
_entity.type
_entity.pdbx_description
1 polymer ?
#
loop_
_entity_poly.entity_id
_entity_poly.type
_entity_poly.pdbx_seq_one_letter_code
_entity_poly.pdbx_strand_id
1 'polypeptide(L)'
;MLFDVTRSELADIFGEDRLATLPATAFPPAAVDTEGARLLQTVGVPTGTLLLRQPDEDDGLLPLVQDIVHIEAFEDAAEGAGDWPIIGWLLNAHIALDPVSGNVHAFDPDEEAVVQLHTDVSSLVHVTLRLQRLLEEFTFSGDEDEEEADFERLNGEVDRIREETSSIDPLPFQDDETVWSVVGDEIAMGQRFKGSSPSGTARGCAPRSPENCGEPGLAPRKSARRSSSCCTTERWPGPSSAAPSGRSGSRGIRPGS
;
A
#
# COMPACT_ATOMS: atom_id res chain seq x y z
N MET A 1 22.48 -2.42 6.32
CA MET A 1 21.64 -1.52 5.48
C MET A 1 22.36 -1.11 4.19
N LEU A 2 21.62 -0.94 3.11
CA LEU A 2 22.13 -0.49 1.81
C LEU A 2 22.12 1.03 1.63
N PHE A 3 21.14 1.72 2.20
CA PHE A 3 20.98 3.17 2.12
C PHE A 3 21.04 3.80 3.52
N ASP A 4 21.73 4.93 3.62
CA ASP A 4 21.77 5.74 4.84
C ASP A 4 20.58 6.71 4.84
N VAL A 5 19.45 6.26 5.38
CA VAL A 5 18.23 7.07 5.49
C VAL A 5 18.01 7.46 6.95
N THR A 6 17.81 8.74 7.20
CA THR A 6 17.65 9.28 8.55
C THR A 6 16.27 9.88 8.77
N ARG A 7 15.76 9.81 10.00
CA ARG A 7 14.49 10.45 10.37
C ARG A 7 14.51 11.95 10.07
N SER A 8 15.62 12.61 10.38
CA SER A 8 15.79 14.05 10.19
C SER A 8 15.64 14.44 8.72
N GLU A 9 16.25 13.68 7.81
CA GLU A 9 16.10 13.90 6.37
C GLU A 9 14.64 13.75 5.92
N LEU A 10 13.96 12.69 6.36
CA LEU A 10 12.54 12.50 6.05
C LEU A 10 11.68 13.65 6.61
N ALA A 11 11.94 14.07 7.84
CA ALA A 11 11.18 15.12 8.51
C ALA A 11 11.44 16.51 7.91
N ASP A 12 12.65 16.78 7.42
CA ASP A 12 13.00 18.04 6.77
C ASP A 12 12.28 18.20 5.42
N ILE A 13 12.08 17.11 4.69
CA ILE A 13 11.37 17.10 3.41
C ILE A 13 9.86 17.06 3.63
N PHE A 14 9.39 16.09 4.43
CA PHE A 14 7.98 15.77 4.52
C PHE A 14 7.27 16.41 5.73
N GLY A 15 7.98 16.74 6.79
CA GLY A 15 7.40 17.08 8.08
C GLY A 15 7.09 15.83 8.91
N GLU A 16 7.24 15.95 10.24
CA GLU A 16 7.06 14.84 11.19
C GLU A 16 5.66 14.21 11.15
N ASP A 17 4.63 15.00 10.82
CA ASP A 17 3.24 14.55 10.76
C ASP A 17 2.95 13.63 9.56
N ARG A 18 3.84 13.62 8.57
CA ARG A 18 3.73 12.78 7.36
C ARG A 18 4.68 11.60 7.36
N LEU A 19 5.24 11.27 8.51
CA LEU A 19 6.06 10.07 8.70
C LEU A 19 5.26 9.00 9.46
N ALA A 20 5.07 7.84 8.83
CA ALA A 20 4.50 6.68 9.47
C ALA A 20 5.59 5.83 10.10
N THR A 21 5.39 5.38 11.33
CA THR A 21 6.28 4.45 12.05
C THR A 21 5.50 3.26 12.58
N LEU A 22 6.17 2.13 12.74
CA LEU A 22 5.61 0.96 13.42
C LEU A 22 6.13 0.89 14.86
N PRO A 23 5.28 0.73 15.88
CA PRO A 23 5.78 0.63 17.25
C PRO A 23 6.53 -0.70 17.44
N ALA A 24 7.54 -0.72 18.32
CA ALA A 24 8.31 -1.93 18.60
C ALA A 24 7.44 -3.11 19.06
N THR A 25 6.35 -2.81 19.79
CA THR A 25 5.39 -3.80 20.27
C THR A 25 4.58 -4.46 19.15
N ALA A 26 4.59 -3.90 17.94
CA ALA A 26 3.84 -4.47 16.82
C ALA A 26 4.56 -5.64 16.13
N PHE A 27 5.87 -5.76 16.32
CA PHE A 27 6.61 -6.83 15.69
C PHE A 27 6.53 -8.11 16.52
N PRO A 28 6.34 -9.28 15.87
CA PRO A 28 6.47 -10.55 16.57
C PRO A 28 7.89 -10.72 17.13
N PRO A 29 8.09 -11.58 18.16
CA PRO A 29 9.39 -11.74 18.81
C PRO A 29 10.54 -12.09 17.86
N ALA A 30 10.26 -12.79 16.76
CA ALA A 30 11.25 -13.12 15.74
C ALA A 30 11.75 -11.88 14.96
N ALA A 31 10.91 -10.85 14.81
CA ALA A 31 11.18 -9.69 13.96
C ALA A 31 11.58 -8.42 14.73
N VAL A 32 11.18 -8.29 16.01
CA VAL A 32 11.29 -7.03 16.77
C VAL A 32 12.71 -6.46 16.86
N ASP A 33 13.71 -7.34 16.92
CA ASP A 33 15.13 -6.95 17.07
C ASP A 33 15.90 -6.84 15.76
N THR A 34 15.23 -7.04 14.62
CA THR A 34 15.87 -6.93 13.31
C THR A 34 16.23 -5.49 12.97
N GLU A 35 17.27 -5.32 12.14
CA GLU A 35 17.69 -3.99 11.68
C GLU A 35 16.55 -3.27 10.93
N GLY A 36 15.81 -4.01 10.09
CA GLY A 36 14.66 -3.49 9.35
C GLY A 36 13.50 -3.04 10.25
N ALA A 37 13.14 -3.84 11.26
CA ALA A 37 12.12 -3.43 12.22
C ALA A 37 12.53 -2.16 13.00
N ARG A 38 13.78 -2.08 13.45
CA ARG A 38 14.31 -0.89 14.13
C ARG A 38 14.29 0.35 13.24
N LEU A 39 14.56 0.19 11.94
CA LEU A 39 14.45 1.29 10.98
C LEU A 39 13.01 1.82 10.89
N LEU A 40 12.02 0.94 10.73
CA LEU A 40 10.60 1.33 10.66
C LEU A 40 10.07 1.90 11.99
N GLN A 41 10.68 1.52 13.12
CA GLN A 41 10.36 2.07 14.44
C GLN A 41 10.92 3.48 14.64
N THR A 42 12.16 3.72 14.21
CA THR A 42 12.91 4.94 14.56
C THR A 42 12.88 6.00 13.45
N VAL A 43 13.04 5.57 12.20
CA VAL A 43 13.05 6.43 11.00
C VAL A 43 11.65 6.49 10.39
N GLY A 44 10.99 5.35 10.23
CA GLY A 44 9.68 5.27 9.57
C GLY A 44 9.76 5.41 8.05
N VAL A 45 8.63 5.69 7.42
CA VAL A 45 8.51 5.95 5.98
C VAL A 45 7.61 7.15 5.71
N PRO A 46 7.82 7.90 4.61
CA PRO A 46 6.87 8.92 4.17
C PRO A 46 5.50 8.31 3.87
N THR A 47 4.43 8.93 4.35
CA THR A 47 3.07 8.56 3.98
C THR A 47 2.79 8.92 2.53
N GLY A 48 2.07 8.07 1.79
CA GLY A 48 1.67 8.36 0.41
C GLY A 48 1.66 7.08 -0.41
N THR A 49 2.74 6.84 -1.14
CA THR A 49 2.90 5.67 -2.02
C THR A 49 2.90 4.35 -1.24
N LEU A 50 3.71 4.24 -0.19
CA LEU A 50 3.72 3.08 0.72
C LEU A 50 2.81 3.38 1.92
N LEU A 51 1.98 2.42 2.29
CA LEU A 51 1.10 2.52 3.45
C LEU A 51 1.52 1.46 4.48
N LEU A 52 2.02 1.92 5.63
CA LEU A 52 2.32 1.02 6.75
C LEU A 52 1.04 0.51 7.39
N ARG A 53 1.08 -0.75 7.79
CA ARG A 53 -0.05 -1.43 8.41
C ARG A 53 -0.25 -0.95 9.84
N GLN A 54 -1.49 -0.72 10.22
CA GLN A 54 -1.82 -0.51 11.62
C GLN A 54 -1.75 -1.86 12.35
N PRO A 55 -1.11 -1.92 13.53
CA PRO A 55 -1.16 -3.11 14.38
C PRO A 55 -2.59 -3.40 14.81
N ASP A 56 -2.89 -4.67 15.06
CA ASP A 56 -4.20 -5.14 15.50
C ASP A 56 -4.61 -4.48 16.83
N GLU A 57 -5.90 -4.16 16.98
CA GLU A 57 -6.39 -3.47 18.18
C GLU A 57 -6.43 -4.38 19.41
N ASP A 58 -6.56 -5.70 19.23
CA ASP A 58 -6.74 -6.67 20.31
C ASP A 58 -5.41 -7.05 20.96
N ASP A 59 -4.39 -7.36 20.16
CA ASP A 59 -3.08 -7.80 20.66
C ASP A 59 -1.93 -6.82 20.39
N GLY A 60 -2.16 -5.79 19.57
CA GLY A 60 -1.16 -4.78 19.23
C GLY A 60 -0.10 -5.26 18.25
N LEU A 61 -0.25 -6.43 17.61
CA LEU A 61 0.71 -7.04 16.70
C LEU A 61 0.38 -6.77 15.23
N LEU A 62 1.39 -6.85 14.38
CA LEU A 62 1.20 -6.95 12.93
C LEU A 62 0.69 -8.35 12.60
N PRO A 63 -0.28 -8.46 11.68
CA PRO A 63 -0.70 -9.77 11.18
C PRO A 63 0.44 -10.41 10.42
N LEU A 64 0.49 -11.73 10.49
CA LEU A 64 1.46 -12.53 9.76
C LEU A 64 0.92 -12.83 8.36
N VAL A 65 1.79 -13.24 7.45
CA VAL A 65 1.38 -13.60 6.08
C VAL A 65 0.28 -14.65 6.09
N GLN A 66 0.40 -15.70 6.92
CA GLN A 66 -0.59 -16.78 7.00
C GLN A 66 -1.98 -16.35 7.49
N ASP A 67 -2.07 -15.20 8.17
CA ASP A 67 -3.34 -14.68 8.67
C ASP A 67 -4.18 -14.02 7.56
N ILE A 68 -3.55 -13.72 6.42
CA ILE A 68 -4.13 -12.91 5.33
C ILE A 68 -4.08 -13.64 3.99
N VAL A 69 -3.02 -14.39 3.78
CA VAL A 69 -2.69 -15.03 2.52
C VAL A 69 -2.59 -16.53 2.74
N HIS A 70 -3.27 -17.31 1.90
CA HIS A 70 -3.13 -18.77 1.89
C HIS A 70 -1.80 -19.14 1.23
N ILE A 71 -0.74 -19.26 2.01
CA ILE A 71 0.64 -19.47 1.50
C ILE A 71 0.75 -20.73 0.65
N GLU A 72 -0.06 -21.74 0.90
CA GLU A 72 -0.09 -22.96 0.10
C GLU A 72 -0.53 -22.72 -1.36
N ALA A 73 -1.11 -21.55 -1.67
CA ALA A 73 -1.42 -21.12 -3.02
C ALA A 73 -0.20 -20.58 -3.78
N PHE A 74 0.94 -20.35 -3.11
CA PHE A 74 2.11 -19.70 -3.68
C PHE A 74 3.25 -20.70 -3.83
N GLU A 75 3.54 -21.11 -5.07
CA GLU A 75 4.57 -22.11 -5.37
C GLU A 75 5.99 -21.64 -4.98
N ASP A 76 6.24 -20.32 -5.01
CA ASP A 76 7.55 -19.70 -4.76
C ASP A 76 7.72 -19.18 -3.32
N ALA A 77 6.75 -19.41 -2.43
CA ALA A 77 6.85 -18.95 -1.05
C ALA A 77 7.97 -19.69 -0.28
N ALA A 78 8.81 -18.93 0.41
CA ALA A 78 9.86 -19.51 1.24
C ALA A 78 9.30 -20.32 2.42
N GLU A 79 10.03 -21.35 2.85
CA GLU A 79 9.69 -22.09 4.05
C GLU A 79 9.67 -21.14 5.27
N GLY A 80 8.56 -21.14 6.02
CA GLY A 80 8.36 -20.24 7.17
C GLY A 80 7.86 -18.84 6.82
N ALA A 81 7.54 -18.56 5.55
CA ALA A 81 6.95 -17.27 5.15
C ALA A 81 5.64 -16.93 5.88
N GLY A 82 4.95 -17.96 6.40
CA GLY A 82 3.75 -17.82 7.24
C GLY A 82 3.91 -16.96 8.46
N ASP A 83 5.11 -16.96 9.05
CA ASP A 83 5.39 -16.24 10.28
C ASP A 83 6.00 -14.85 10.04
N TRP A 84 6.04 -14.40 8.78
CA TRP A 84 6.56 -13.07 8.45
C TRP A 84 5.52 -11.99 8.73
N PRO A 85 5.85 -10.91 9.46
CA PRO A 85 4.91 -9.81 9.68
C PRO A 85 4.66 -9.01 8.40
N ILE A 86 3.38 -8.70 8.13
CA ILE A 86 2.96 -7.77 7.09
C ILE A 86 3.12 -6.35 7.62
N ILE A 87 4.13 -5.64 7.11
CA ILE A 87 4.48 -4.28 7.53
C ILE A 87 3.64 -3.20 6.83
N GLY A 88 3.01 -3.53 5.70
CA GLY A 88 2.25 -2.55 4.92
C GLY A 88 1.68 -3.11 3.63
N TRP A 89 1.28 -2.22 2.74
CA TRP A 89 0.87 -2.55 1.38
C TRP A 89 1.32 -1.47 0.40
N LEU A 90 1.55 -1.91 -0.84
CA LEU A 90 1.90 -1.08 -1.98
C LEU A 90 1.03 -1.55 -3.15
N LEU A 91 0.23 -0.66 -3.72
CA LEU A 91 -0.85 -1.05 -4.65
C LEU A 91 -1.73 -2.15 -4.03
N ASN A 92 -1.87 -3.28 -4.70
CA ASN A 92 -2.64 -4.45 -4.24
C ASN A 92 -1.79 -5.48 -3.47
N ALA A 93 -0.46 -5.28 -3.43
CA ALA A 93 0.45 -6.24 -2.82
C ALA A 93 0.66 -5.97 -1.32
N HIS A 94 0.63 -7.04 -0.53
CA HIS A 94 1.00 -7.01 0.88
C HIS A 94 2.52 -7.04 1.00
N ILE A 95 3.08 -6.13 1.80
CA ILE A 95 4.52 -6.03 2.02
C ILE A 95 4.86 -6.73 3.33
N ALA A 96 5.68 -7.78 3.24
CA ALA A 96 6.13 -8.57 4.38
C ALA A 96 7.64 -8.43 4.60
N LEU A 97 8.05 -8.50 5.87
CA LEU A 97 9.45 -8.50 6.27
C LEU A 97 9.88 -9.92 6.64
N ASP A 98 10.87 -10.48 5.95
CA ASP A 98 11.52 -11.70 6.41
C ASP A 98 12.45 -11.35 7.60
N PRO A 99 12.15 -11.82 8.82
CA PRO A 99 12.94 -11.47 9.99
C PRO A 99 14.33 -12.14 10.02
N VAL A 100 14.56 -13.18 9.22
CA VAL A 100 15.82 -13.91 9.18
C VAL A 100 16.83 -13.23 8.26
N SER A 101 16.41 -12.93 7.03
CA SER A 101 17.28 -12.29 6.02
C SER A 101 17.27 -10.76 6.11
N GLY A 102 16.17 -10.17 6.58
CA GLY A 102 15.92 -8.72 6.47
C GLY A 102 15.37 -8.29 5.11
N ASN A 103 15.14 -9.23 4.19
CA ASN A 103 14.54 -8.97 2.88
C ASN A 103 13.07 -8.53 3.01
N VAL A 104 12.62 -7.76 2.03
CA VAL A 104 11.21 -7.35 1.93
C VAL A 104 10.58 -8.08 0.75
N HIS A 105 9.41 -8.67 0.97
CA HIS A 105 8.67 -9.43 -0.03
C HIS A 105 7.31 -8.79 -0.30
N ALA A 106 6.87 -8.85 -1.55
CA ALA A 106 5.52 -8.51 -1.99
C ALA A 106 4.72 -9.80 -2.19
N PHE A 107 3.56 -9.89 -1.54
CA PHE A 107 2.57 -10.94 -1.73
C PHE A 107 1.38 -10.34 -2.46
N ASP A 108 1.19 -10.76 -3.71
CA ASP A 108 0.03 -10.37 -4.51
C ASP A 108 -0.99 -11.53 -4.53
N PRO A 109 -2.12 -11.40 -3.81
CA PRO A 109 -3.13 -12.44 -3.79
C PRO A 109 -3.92 -12.55 -5.09
N ASP A 110 -3.95 -11.51 -5.92
CA ASP A 110 -4.66 -11.52 -7.21
C ASP A 110 -3.82 -12.22 -8.29
N GLU A 111 -2.49 -12.08 -8.21
CA GLU A 111 -1.54 -12.76 -9.12
C GLU A 111 -1.03 -14.11 -8.58
N GLU A 112 -1.40 -14.47 -7.35
CA GLU A 112 -0.92 -15.68 -6.65
C GLU A 112 0.63 -15.78 -6.63
N ALA A 113 1.30 -14.62 -6.58
CA ALA A 113 2.75 -14.49 -6.70
C ALA A 113 3.40 -13.93 -5.42
N VAL A 114 4.61 -14.44 -5.10
CA VAL A 114 5.50 -13.87 -4.09
C VAL A 114 6.78 -13.42 -4.76
N VAL A 115 7.09 -12.14 -4.63
CA VAL A 115 8.30 -11.55 -5.21
C VAL A 115 9.15 -10.94 -4.12
N GLN A 116 10.44 -11.25 -4.11
CA GLN A 116 11.39 -10.49 -3.29
C GLN A 116 11.53 -9.09 -3.87
N LEU A 117 11.07 -8.08 -3.14
CA LEU A 117 10.97 -6.71 -3.61
C LEU A 117 12.21 -5.87 -3.25
N HIS A 118 12.78 -6.10 -2.06
CA HIS A 118 14.02 -5.47 -1.64
C HIS A 118 14.93 -6.45 -0.92
N THR A 119 16.23 -6.23 -1.05
CA THR A 119 17.25 -6.95 -0.27
C THR A 119 17.34 -6.44 1.17
N ASP A 120 16.83 -5.24 1.44
CA ASP A 120 16.73 -4.72 2.80
C ASP A 120 15.67 -3.61 2.96
N VAL A 121 15.24 -3.35 4.20
CA VAL A 121 14.24 -2.32 4.49
C VAL A 121 14.74 -0.91 4.17
N SER A 122 16.04 -0.61 4.25
CA SER A 122 16.52 0.74 3.89
C SER A 122 16.31 1.04 2.40
N SER A 123 16.41 0.04 1.52
CA SER A 123 16.03 0.15 0.12
C SER A 123 14.54 0.47 -0.07
N LEU A 124 13.65 -0.17 0.70
CA LEU A 124 12.21 0.13 0.72
C LEU A 124 11.95 1.59 1.10
N VAL A 125 12.58 2.07 2.19
CA VAL A 125 12.43 3.46 2.64
C VAL A 125 13.00 4.43 1.60
N HIS A 126 14.16 4.11 1.01
CA HIS A 126 14.81 4.94 0.01
C HIS A 126 13.93 5.15 -1.23
N VAL A 127 13.43 4.07 -1.83
CA VAL A 127 12.55 4.15 -3.02
C VAL A 127 11.28 4.94 -2.71
N THR A 128 10.67 4.68 -1.55
CA THR A 128 9.49 5.43 -1.08
C THR A 128 9.81 6.92 -0.95
N LEU A 129 10.94 7.28 -0.35
CA LEU A 129 11.39 8.68 -0.23
C LEU A 129 11.58 9.33 -1.61
N ARG A 130 12.30 8.68 -2.53
CA ARG A 130 12.64 9.29 -3.83
C ARG A 130 11.38 9.56 -4.65
N LEU A 131 10.45 8.61 -4.69
CA LEU A 131 9.21 8.76 -5.45
C LEU A 131 8.24 9.73 -4.79
N GLN A 132 8.10 9.70 -3.46
CA GLN A 132 7.24 10.63 -2.74
C GLN A 132 7.76 12.08 -2.84
N ARG A 133 9.08 12.27 -2.80
CA ARG A 133 9.71 13.58 -3.03
C ARG A 133 9.44 14.09 -4.44
N LEU A 134 9.57 13.24 -5.46
CA LEU A 134 9.26 13.60 -6.83
C LEU A 134 7.81 14.08 -6.96
N LEU A 135 6.85 13.40 -6.33
CA LEU A 135 5.44 13.80 -6.32
C LEU A 135 5.18 15.16 -5.65
N GLU A 136 6.02 15.57 -4.71
CA GLU A 136 5.85 16.84 -3.98
C GLU A 136 6.57 18.02 -4.62
N GLU A 137 7.75 17.77 -5.18
CA GLU A 137 8.61 18.82 -5.73
C GLU A 137 8.38 19.04 -7.24
N PHE A 138 7.88 18.04 -7.97
CA PHE A 138 7.64 18.18 -9.39
C PHE A 138 6.46 19.13 -9.66
N THR A 139 6.73 20.16 -10.45
CA THR A 139 5.73 21.15 -10.87
C THR A 139 5.63 21.14 -12.38
N PHE A 140 4.42 20.94 -12.89
CA PHE A 140 4.08 21.13 -14.30
C PHE A 140 4.07 22.63 -14.63
N SER A 141 4.53 22.99 -15.81
CA SER A 141 4.50 24.36 -16.35
C SER A 141 3.09 24.94 -16.39
N GLY A 142 2.09 24.09 -16.65
CA GLY A 142 0.70 24.48 -16.89
C GLY A 142 0.47 25.05 -18.29
N ASP A 143 1.47 24.99 -19.18
CA ASP A 143 1.36 25.36 -20.59
C ASP A 143 1.04 24.11 -21.43
N GLU A 144 -0.03 24.16 -22.22
CA GLU A 144 -0.42 23.08 -23.12
C GLU A 144 0.66 22.83 -24.19
N ASP A 145 1.40 23.86 -24.59
CA ASP A 145 2.48 23.73 -25.57
C ASP A 145 3.75 23.06 -24.97
N GLU A 146 3.88 23.03 -23.64
CA GLU A 146 4.99 22.41 -22.91
C GLU A 146 4.61 21.07 -22.25
N GLU A 147 3.36 20.61 -22.39
CA GLU A 147 2.84 19.40 -21.76
C GLU A 147 3.72 18.17 -22.03
N GLU A 148 4.05 17.92 -23.30
CA GLU A 148 4.92 16.80 -23.70
C GLU A 148 6.32 16.90 -23.06
N ALA A 149 6.88 18.10 -22.98
CA ALA A 149 8.19 18.33 -22.39
C ALA A 149 8.18 18.12 -20.86
N ASP A 150 7.07 18.45 -20.19
CA ASP A 150 6.89 18.15 -18.78
C ASP A 150 6.81 16.64 -18.53
N PHE A 151 6.07 15.90 -19.35
CA PHE A 151 6.04 14.43 -19.25
C PHE A 151 7.40 13.79 -19.56
N GLU A 152 8.14 14.29 -20.56
CA GLU A 152 9.50 13.82 -20.84
C GLU A 152 10.44 14.07 -19.65
N ARG A 153 10.34 15.25 -19.02
CA ARG A 153 11.12 15.58 -17.81
C ARG A 153 10.73 14.68 -16.64
N LEU A 154 9.43 14.44 -16.43
CA LEU A 154 8.93 13.58 -15.36
C LEU A 154 9.40 12.13 -15.54
N ASN A 155 9.30 11.60 -16.76
CA ASN A 155 9.83 10.28 -17.10
C ASN A 155 11.34 10.19 -16.83
N GLY A 156 12.11 11.21 -17.24
CA GLY A 156 13.55 11.26 -16.98
C GLY A 156 13.92 11.29 -15.48
N GLU A 157 13.09 11.87 -14.61
CA GLU A 157 13.29 11.82 -13.17
C GLU A 157 12.98 10.43 -12.59
N VAL A 158 11.92 9.77 -13.07
CA VAL A 158 11.60 8.38 -12.69
C VAL A 158 12.72 7.43 -13.12
N ASP A 159 13.19 7.54 -14.36
CA ASP A 159 14.29 6.72 -14.89
C ASP A 159 15.57 6.92 -14.09
N ARG A 160 15.89 8.16 -13.69
CA ARG A 160 17.03 8.42 -12.81
C ARG A 160 16.90 7.72 -11.46
N ILE A 161 15.71 7.73 -10.85
CA ILE A 161 15.45 7.03 -9.58
C ILE A 161 15.65 5.52 -9.75
N ARG A 162 15.17 4.95 -10.87
CA ARG A 162 15.37 3.53 -11.21
C ARG A 162 16.85 3.20 -11.33
N GLU A 163 17.60 3.96 -12.13
CA GLU A 163 19.02 3.73 -12.36
C GLU A 163 19.84 3.86 -11.07
N GLU A 164 19.62 4.93 -10.29
CA GLU A 164 20.35 5.16 -9.04
C GLU A 164 20.08 4.05 -8.02
N THR A 165 18.81 3.64 -7.86
CA THR A 165 18.43 2.57 -6.93
C THR A 165 19.01 1.23 -7.39
N SER A 166 18.81 0.87 -8.65
CA SER A 166 19.21 -0.43 -9.21
C SER A 166 20.72 -0.65 -9.22
N SER A 167 21.52 0.43 -9.14
CA SER A 167 22.97 0.34 -8.96
C SER A 167 23.40 -0.22 -7.60
N ILE A 168 22.51 -0.18 -6.60
CA ILE A 168 22.74 -0.63 -5.22
C ILE A 168 21.86 -1.84 -4.89
N ASP A 169 20.55 -1.72 -5.10
CA ASP A 169 19.57 -2.80 -4.95
C ASP A 169 18.79 -2.97 -6.27
N PRO A 170 19.06 -4.01 -7.07
CA PRO A 170 18.43 -4.16 -8.38
C PRO A 170 16.97 -4.65 -8.28
N LEU A 171 16.57 -5.26 -7.16
CA LEU A 171 15.26 -5.94 -7.03
C LEU A 171 14.04 -5.04 -7.26
N PRO A 172 14.00 -3.78 -6.79
CA PRO A 172 12.80 -2.95 -6.91
C PRO A 172 12.40 -2.70 -8.37
N PHE A 173 13.35 -2.68 -9.30
CA PHE A 173 13.11 -2.37 -10.71
C PHE A 173 13.73 -3.43 -11.63
N GLN A 174 13.85 -4.67 -11.15
CA GLN A 174 14.46 -5.76 -11.93
C GLN A 174 13.62 -6.18 -13.14
N ASP A 175 12.30 -5.94 -13.06
CA ASP A 175 11.31 -6.26 -14.08
C ASP A 175 10.32 -5.10 -14.19
N ASP A 176 9.80 -4.86 -15.40
CA ASP A 176 8.84 -3.81 -15.70
C ASP A 176 7.47 -4.08 -15.02
N GLU A 177 7.20 -5.32 -14.62
CA GLU A 177 5.99 -5.75 -13.91
C GLU A 177 6.14 -5.71 -12.39
N THR A 178 7.31 -5.34 -11.84
CA THR A 178 7.43 -5.14 -10.39
C THR A 178 6.49 -4.03 -9.91
N VAL A 179 5.97 -4.17 -8.68
CA VAL A 179 5.06 -3.18 -8.08
C VAL A 179 5.67 -1.77 -8.11
N TRP A 180 6.99 -1.63 -7.92
CA TRP A 180 7.67 -0.34 -8.02
C TRP A 180 7.85 0.16 -9.45
N SER A 181 8.09 -0.72 -10.43
CA SER A 181 8.08 -0.33 -11.85
C SER A 181 6.72 0.22 -12.25
N VAL A 182 5.62 -0.47 -11.91
CA VAL A 182 4.25 0.02 -12.13
C VAL A 182 4.02 1.36 -11.44
N VAL A 183 4.48 1.50 -10.20
CA VAL A 183 4.41 2.78 -9.47
C VAL A 183 5.16 3.88 -10.20
N GLY A 184 6.36 3.62 -10.70
CA GLY A 184 7.15 4.57 -11.47
C GLY A 184 6.45 4.98 -12.77
N ASP A 185 5.88 4.01 -13.49
CA ASP A 185 5.16 4.27 -14.75
C ASP A 185 3.91 5.12 -14.53
N GLU A 186 3.12 4.85 -13.50
CA GLU A 186 1.98 5.69 -13.14
C GLU A 186 2.40 7.14 -12.79
N ILE A 187 3.57 7.31 -12.18
CA ILE A 187 4.14 8.64 -11.90
C ILE A 187 4.59 9.29 -13.21
N ALA A 188 5.34 8.60 -14.06
CA ALA A 188 5.80 9.09 -15.36
C ALA A 188 4.63 9.51 -16.27
N MET A 189 3.50 8.80 -16.19
CA MET A 189 2.25 9.13 -16.88
C MET A 189 1.42 10.22 -16.17
N GLY A 190 1.92 10.80 -15.07
CA GLY A 190 1.25 11.85 -14.30
C GLY A 190 -0.04 11.42 -13.59
N GLN A 191 -0.31 10.11 -13.46
CA GLN A 191 -1.57 9.60 -12.91
C GLN A 191 -1.68 9.78 -11.39
N ARG A 192 -0.54 9.95 -10.71
CA ARG A 192 -0.44 10.05 -9.25
C ARG A 192 -0.48 11.49 -8.72
N PHE A 193 -0.53 12.50 -9.59
CA PHE A 193 -0.67 13.90 -9.19
C PHE A 193 -2.15 14.28 -9.06
N LYS A 194 -2.54 14.82 -7.90
CA LYS A 194 -3.94 15.25 -7.66
C LYS A 194 -4.20 16.61 -8.32
N GLY A 195 -5.05 16.64 -9.35
CA GLY A 195 -5.72 17.86 -9.82
C GLY A 195 -4.85 18.92 -10.51
N SER A 196 -3.59 18.61 -10.83
CA SER A 196 -2.68 19.50 -11.57
C SER A 196 -2.03 18.83 -12.78
N SER A 197 -2.31 17.55 -13.02
CA SER A 197 -2.00 16.96 -14.32
C SER A 197 -2.93 17.58 -15.37
N PRO A 198 -2.44 18.05 -16.52
CA PRO A 198 -3.26 18.62 -17.59
C PRO A 198 -4.40 17.70 -18.05
N SER A 199 -4.32 16.39 -17.78
CA SER A 199 -5.40 15.42 -17.98
C SER A 199 -6.64 15.60 -17.07
N GLY A 200 -6.61 16.53 -16.10
CA GLY A 200 -7.62 16.71 -15.05
C GLY A 200 -8.84 17.59 -15.38
N THR A 201 -9.01 18.10 -16.60
CA THR A 201 -10.20 18.90 -16.97
C THR A 201 -11.33 18.06 -17.56
N ALA A 202 -11.93 17.18 -16.74
CA ALA A 202 -13.30 16.72 -16.97
C ALA A 202 -14.28 17.72 -16.34
N ARG A 203 -14.79 18.62 -17.20
CA ARG A 203 -15.95 19.51 -17.03
C ARG A 203 -16.71 19.39 -15.71
N GLY A 204 -16.72 20.49 -14.95
CA GLY A 204 -17.60 20.69 -13.81
C GLY A 204 -19.07 20.46 -14.17
N CYS A 205 -19.64 19.39 -13.62
CA CYS A 205 -21.06 19.37 -13.27
C CYS A 205 -21.17 19.80 -11.81
N ALA A 206 -21.57 21.05 -11.59
CA ALA A 206 -21.92 21.54 -10.27
C ALA A 206 -23.06 20.68 -9.67
N PRO A 207 -23.01 20.31 -8.38
CA PRO A 207 -24.15 19.67 -7.73
C PRO A 207 -25.26 20.71 -7.56
N ARG A 208 -26.41 20.48 -8.21
CA ARG A 208 -27.65 21.19 -7.86
C ARG A 208 -28.15 20.66 -6.52
N SER A 209 -28.51 21.58 -5.63
CA SER A 209 -29.13 21.34 -4.32
C SER A 209 -30.38 20.43 -4.40
N PRO A 210 -30.66 19.63 -3.37
CA PRO A 210 -31.82 18.75 -3.34
C PRO A 210 -33.04 19.51 -2.81
N GLU A 211 -33.96 19.89 -3.68
CA GLU A 211 -35.31 20.28 -3.27
C GLU A 211 -36.34 19.51 -4.11
N ASN A 212 -37.32 18.93 -3.39
CA ASN A 212 -38.55 18.27 -3.84
C ASN A 212 -38.48 16.82 -4.34
N CYS A 213 -38.64 15.90 -3.39
CA CYS A 213 -39.24 14.58 -3.60
C CYS A 213 -40.76 14.72 -3.83
N GLY A 214 -41.22 14.34 -5.01
CA GLY A 214 -42.62 14.06 -5.31
C GLY A 214 -42.70 12.87 -6.26
N GLU A 215 -43.09 11.71 -5.75
CA GLU A 215 -43.63 10.57 -6.51
C GLU A 215 -45.11 10.83 -6.87
N PRO A 216 -45.82 10.02 -7.70
CA PRO A 216 -45.45 8.72 -8.31
C PRO A 216 -45.82 8.55 -9.81
N GLY A 217 -45.38 7.45 -10.44
CA GLY A 217 -46.20 6.80 -11.47
C GLY A 217 -45.50 6.05 -12.62
N LEU A 218 -45.59 4.71 -12.55
CA LEU A 218 -45.83 3.74 -13.66
C LEU A 218 -44.80 3.59 -14.81
N ALA A 219 -44.19 2.41 -14.86
CA ALA A 219 -43.50 1.80 -16.00
C ALA A 219 -44.51 1.28 -17.07
N PRO A 220 -44.11 0.93 -18.33
CA PRO A 220 -43.26 -0.26 -18.58
C PRO A 220 -42.31 -0.27 -19.83
N ARG A 221 -41.24 -1.09 -19.72
CA ARG A 221 -40.60 -2.01 -20.71
C ARG A 221 -40.16 -1.51 -22.12
N LYS A 222 -38.85 -1.53 -22.43
CA LYS A 222 -38.05 -2.61 -23.12
C LYS A 222 -36.72 -2.10 -23.75
N SER A 223 -35.64 -2.85 -23.48
CA SER A 223 -34.43 -3.14 -24.30
C SER A 223 -33.59 -2.02 -24.94
N ALA A 224 -32.30 -1.92 -24.55
CA ALA A 224 -31.15 -2.28 -25.41
C ALA A 224 -29.82 -2.19 -24.64
N ARG A 225 -28.93 -3.14 -24.92
CA ARG A 225 -27.53 -3.25 -24.48
C ARG A 225 -26.67 -2.10 -25.04
N ARG A 226 -25.78 -1.54 -24.22
CA ARG A 226 -24.35 -1.32 -24.54
C ARG A 226 -23.62 -1.01 -23.24
N SER A 227 -22.58 -1.81 -22.97
CA SER A 227 -21.72 -1.73 -21.80
C SER A 227 -20.81 -0.51 -21.89
N SER A 228 -20.87 0.32 -20.85
CA SER A 228 -19.83 1.29 -20.49
C SER A 228 -19.49 0.97 -19.04
N SER A 229 -18.30 0.40 -18.83
CA SER A 229 -17.73 0.15 -17.51
C SER A 229 -17.37 1.50 -16.90
N CYS A 230 -18.23 1.97 -15.99
CA CYS A 230 -17.92 3.07 -15.09
C CYS A 230 -17.32 2.49 -13.82
N CYS A 231 -16.17 3.05 -13.45
CA CYS A 231 -15.54 3.06 -12.13
C CYS A 231 -16.46 2.59 -11.00
N THR A 232 -16.23 1.37 -10.50
CA THR A 232 -16.79 0.93 -9.23
C THR A 232 -15.82 1.36 -8.14
N THR A 233 -16.18 2.40 -7.40
CA THR A 233 -15.61 2.64 -6.07
C THR A 233 -16.22 1.58 -5.15
N GLU A 234 -15.56 0.43 -5.01
CA GLU A 234 -16.00 -0.58 -4.08
C GLU A 234 -15.68 -0.14 -2.64
N ARG A 235 -16.74 0.26 -1.96
CA ARG A 235 -16.79 0.45 -0.52
C ARG A 235 -17.10 -0.91 0.10
N TRP A 236 -16.07 -1.64 0.53
CA TRP A 236 -16.26 -2.90 1.25
C TRP A 236 -16.60 -2.65 2.73
N PRO A 237 -17.42 -3.52 3.35
CA PRO A 237 -18.09 -3.25 4.62
C PRO A 237 -17.17 -3.55 5.81
N GLY A 238 -17.19 -2.66 6.81
CA GLY A 238 -16.55 -2.90 8.10
C GLY A 238 -17.17 -4.08 8.86
N PRO A 239 -16.42 -4.72 9.78
CA PRO A 239 -16.86 -5.91 10.48
C PRO A 239 -18.05 -5.63 11.39
N SER A 240 -19.07 -6.48 11.26
CA SER A 240 -20.28 -6.50 12.04
C SER A 240 -20.00 -7.01 13.46
N SER A 241 -20.23 -6.19 14.48
CA SER A 241 -20.19 -6.63 15.88
C SER A 241 -21.29 -7.66 16.14
N ALA A 242 -20.91 -8.91 16.39
CA ALA A 242 -21.77 -9.92 17.00
C ALA A 242 -21.25 -10.25 18.40
N ALA A 243 -21.94 -9.71 19.41
CA ALA A 243 -21.71 -10.06 20.82
C ALA A 243 -22.26 -11.46 21.15
N PRO A 244 -21.56 -12.30 21.93
CA PRO A 244 -22.14 -13.52 22.47
C PRO A 244 -22.83 -13.25 23.82
N SER A 245 -24.14 -13.43 23.85
CA SER A 245 -24.91 -13.53 25.09
C SER A 245 -24.63 -14.86 25.78
N GLY A 246 -24.07 -14.80 26.99
CA GLY A 246 -23.90 -15.97 27.85
C GLY A 246 -25.22 -16.58 28.31
N ARG A 247 -25.23 -17.90 28.49
CA ARG A 247 -26.15 -18.57 29.42
C ARG A 247 -25.49 -19.77 30.09
N SER A 248 -25.43 -19.63 31.41
CA SER A 248 -25.14 -20.61 32.45
C SER A 248 -25.91 -21.93 32.31
N GLY A 249 -25.23 -23.06 32.57
CA GLY A 249 -25.85 -24.37 32.63
C GLY A 249 -24.98 -25.40 33.39
N SER A 250 -24.77 -25.18 34.68
CA SER A 250 -24.14 -26.12 35.61
C SER A 250 -25.06 -27.32 35.90
N ARG A 251 -24.61 -28.56 35.64
CA ARG A 251 -24.99 -29.77 36.40
C ARG A 251 -23.84 -30.78 36.39
N GLY A 252 -23.17 -30.86 37.54
CA GLY A 252 -22.15 -31.85 37.82
C GLY A 252 -22.74 -33.25 38.00
N ILE A 253 -22.03 -34.21 37.41
CA ILE A 253 -22.21 -35.65 37.53
C ILE A 253 -21.61 -36.11 38.87
N ARG A 254 -22.35 -36.91 39.64
CA ARG A 254 -21.83 -37.63 40.82
C ARG A 254 -21.02 -38.87 40.36
N PRO A 255 -19.88 -39.19 40.99
CA PRO A 255 -19.27 -40.50 40.82
C PRO A 255 -19.88 -41.51 41.81
N GLY A 256 -19.88 -42.77 41.40
CA GLY A 256 -20.40 -43.89 42.16
C GLY A 256 -19.50 -44.35 43.31
N SER A 257 -20.16 -44.95 44.30
CA SER A 257 -19.78 -46.12 45.08
C SER A 257 -21.03 -46.62 45.79
#